data_AF-A0A0R3ANV8-F1
#
_entry.id   AF-A0A0R3ANV8-F1
#
_cell.length_a   1.000
_cell.length_b   1.000
_cell.length_c   1.000
_cell.angle_alpha   90.00
_cell.angle_beta   90.00
_cell.angle_gamma   90.00
#
_symmetry.space_group_name_H-M   'P 1'
#
loop_
_entity.id
_entity.type
_entity.pdbx_description
1 polymer ?
#
loop_
_entity_poly.entity_id
_entity_poly.type
_entity_poly.pdbx_seq_one_letter_code
_entity_poly.pdbx_strand_id
1 'polypeptide(L)' 'MPVDTHAIRILSQRLSIEPFCEQDAVESFSCISPSLTRYMSWEPPASLEEYAQVWKRGRIYF' A
#
# COMPACT_ATOMS: atom_id res chain seq x y z
N MET A 1 -24.44 -3.70 5.15
CA MET A 1 -23.88 -4.68 4.22
C MET A 1 -22.41 -4.32 4.04
N PRO A 2 -21.45 -5.15 4.47
CA PRO A 2 -20.06 -4.91 4.12
C PRO A 2 -19.93 -5.01 2.59
N VAL A 3 -19.36 -3.99 1.95
CA VAL A 3 -19.04 -4.05 0.53
C VAL A 3 -17.75 -4.84 0.40
N ASP A 4 -17.74 -5.87 -0.44
CA ASP A 4 -16.51 -6.60 -0.74
C ASP A 4 -15.67 -5.74 -1.68
N THR A 5 -14.66 -5.06 -1.11
CA THR A 5 -13.76 -4.18 -1.87
C THR A 5 -12.66 -4.96 -2.59
N HIS A 6 -12.47 -6.25 -2.27
CA HIS A 6 -11.47 -7.11 -2.90
C HIS A 6 -11.73 -7.34 -4.40
N ALA A 7 -12.95 -7.10 -4.87
CA ALA A 7 -13.31 -7.16 -6.29
C ALA A 7 -13.24 -5.82 -7.04
N ILE A 8 -12.91 -4.69 -6.38
CA ILE A 8 -12.93 -3.37 -7.03
C ILE A 8 -11.63 -3.14 -7.81
N ARG A 9 -11.74 -3.09 -9.13
CA ARG A 9 -10.64 -2.78 -10.04
C ARG A 9 -10.91 -1.49 -10.81
N ILE A 10 -9.96 -0.56 -10.80
CA ILE A 10 -10.07 0.71 -11.53
C ILE A 10 -9.16 0.63 -12.76
N LEU A 11 -9.75 0.85 -13.94
CA LEU A 11 -9.04 0.75 -15.22
C LEU A 11 -8.95 2.11 -15.91
N SER A 12 -7.81 2.34 -16.56
CA SER A 12 -7.58 3.45 -17.49
C SER A 12 -6.85 2.93 -18.73
N GLN A 13 -6.63 3.80 -19.72
CA GLN A 13 -5.93 3.42 -20.96
C GLN A 13 -4.50 2.91 -20.73
N ARG A 14 -3.85 3.28 -19.61
CA ARG A 14 -2.43 2.97 -19.34
C ARG A 14 -2.17 2.28 -18.00
N LEU A 15 -3.19 2.14 -17.15
CA LEU A 15 -3.02 1.69 -15.77
C LEU A 15 -4.22 0.85 -15.33
N SER A 16 -3.92 -0.20 -14.57
CA SER A 16 -4.87 -0.97 -13.76
C SER A 16 -4.52 -0.74 -12.28
N ILE A 17 -5.50 -0.38 -11.47
CA ILE A 17 -5.36 -0.25 -10.01
C ILE A 17 -6.23 -1.33 -9.38
N GLU A 18 -5.61 -2.15 -8.54
CA GLU A 18 -6.23 -3.27 -7.83
C GLU A 18 -6.06 -3.08 -6.32
N PRO A 19 -6.91 -3.72 -5.49
CA PRO A 19 -6.78 -3.61 -4.05
C PRO A 19 -5.45 -4.20 -3.58
N PHE A 20 -4.72 -3.43 -2.78
CA PHE A 20 -3.39 -3.80 -2.30
C PHE A 20 -3.42 -5.13 -1.53
N CYS A 21 -2.51 -6.05 -1.88
CA CYS A 21 -2.36 -7.35 -1.25
C CYS A 21 -0.95 -7.55 -0.66
N GLU A 22 -0.75 -8.66 0.05
CA GLU A 22 0.52 -8.93 0.73
C GLU A 22 1.71 -9.09 -0.24
N GLN A 23 1.45 -9.57 -1.46
CA GLN A 23 2.49 -9.76 -2.48
C GLN A 23 3.06 -8.42 -2.96
N ASP A 24 2.21 -7.38 -3.00
CA ASP A 24 2.59 -6.02 -3.40
C ASP A 24 3.51 -5.35 -2.36
N ALA A 25 3.49 -5.81 -1.12
CA ALA A 25 4.28 -5.22 -0.04
C ALA A 25 5.78 -5.29 -0.28
N VAL A 26 6.26 -6.37 -0.91
CA VAL A 26 7.68 -6.57 -1.20
C VAL A 26 8.16 -5.58 -2.26
N GLU A 27 7.44 -5.49 -3.38
CA GLU A 27 7.77 -4.56 -4.46
C GLU A 27 7.64 -3.11 -4.00
N SER A 28 6.52 -2.79 -3.34
CA SER A 28 6.24 -1.45 -2.81
C SER A 28 7.29 -0.99 -1.80
N PHE A 29 7.74 -1.86 -0.89
CA PHE A 29 8.78 -1.52 0.08
C PHE A 29 10.10 -1.16 -0.59
N SER A 30 10.48 -1.86 -1.67
CA SER A 30 11.71 -1.55 -2.41
C SER A 30 11.71 -0.15 -3.03
N CYS A 31 10.54 0.42 -3.29
CA CYS A 31 10.37 1.78 -3.79
C CYS A 31 10.37 2.85 -2.68
N ILE A 32 10.25 2.46 -1.41
CA ILE A 32 10.27 3.40 -0.29
C ILE A 32 11.69 3.90 -0.09
N SER A 33 11.86 5.21 -0.16
CA SER A 33 13.14 5.87 0.01
C SER A 33 13.02 7.07 0.96
N PRO A 34 14.09 7.47 1.65
CA PRO A 34 14.07 8.67 2.51
C PRO A 34 13.68 9.95 1.78
N SER A 35 13.99 10.04 0.48
CA SER A 35 13.59 11.17 -0.37
C SER A 35 12.08 11.21 -0.65
N LEU A 36 11.40 10.06 -0.60
CA LEU A 36 9.94 9.96 -0.70
C LEU A 36 9.28 10.27 0.65
N THR A 37 9.73 9.63 1.74
CA THR A 37 9.09 9.71 3.05
C THR A 37 9.22 11.07 3.72
N ARG A 38 10.21 11.90 3.34
CA ARG A 38 10.31 13.30 3.82
C ARG A 38 9.06 14.15 3.58
N TYR A 39 8.21 13.76 2.63
CA TYR A 39 6.96 14.46 2.28
C TYR A 39 5.72 13.76 2.85
N MET A 40 5.89 12.66 3.58
CA MET A 40 4.80 11.89 4.17
C MET A 40 4.75 12.10 5.68
N SER A 41 3.61 11.84 6.30
CA SER A 41 3.44 11.94 7.76
C SER A 41 3.95 10.70 8.52
N TRP A 42 4.82 9.90 7.91
CA TRP A 42 5.37 8.68 8.47
C TRP A 42 6.85 8.51 8.07
N GLU A 43 7.63 7.93 8.98
CA GLU A 43 9.04 7.62 8.79
C GLU A 43 9.20 6.30 8.01
N PRO A 44 10.25 6.15 7.17
CA PRO A 44 10.46 4.93 6.41
C PRO A 44 10.64 3.73 7.36
N PRO A 45 9.86 2.64 7.21
CA PRO A 45 9.97 1.47 8.05
C PRO A 45 11.35 0.82 7.87
N ALA A 46 11.95 0.36 8.96
CA ALA A 46 13.29 -0.23 8.94
C ALA A 46 13.29 -1.68 8.39
N SER A 47 12.12 -2.30 8.28
CA SER A 47 11.96 -3.67 7.80
C SER A 47 10.61 -3.91 7.11
N LEU A 48 10.52 -4.98 6.33
CA LEU A 48 9.25 -5.45 5.75
C LEU A 48 8.19 -5.76 6.83
N GLU A 49 8.62 -6.22 8.00
CA GLU A 49 7.73 -6.52 9.12
C GLU A 49 7.11 -5.27 9.72
N GLU A 50 7.90 -4.20 9.89
CA GLU A 50 7.40 -2.89 10.30
C GLU A 50 6.48 -2.30 9.22
N TYR A 51 6.86 -2.42 7.95
CA TYR A 51 6.02 -1.98 6.83
C TYR A 51 4.68 -2.71 6.81
N ALA A 52 4.66 -4.00 7.17
CA ALA A 52 3.44 -4.78 7.28
C ALA A 52 2.43 -4.20 8.26
N GLN A 53 2.90 -3.59 9.36
CA GLN A 53 2.02 -2.92 10.31
C GLN A 53 1.38 -1.66 9.71
N VAL A 54 2.11 -0.93 8.86
CA VAL A 54 1.64 0.29 8.21
C VAL A 54 0.51 -0.01 7.21
N TRP A 55 0.73 -0.91 6.26
CA TRP A 55 -0.31 -1.19 5.24
C TRP A 55 -1.49 -2.00 5.80
N LYS A 56 -1.26 -2.91 6.78
CA LYS A 56 -2.37 -3.59 7.48
C LYS A 56 -3.24 -2.62 8.27
N ARG A 57 -2.65 -1.55 8.83
CA ARG A 57 -3.41 -0.47 9.48
C ARG A 57 -4.20 0.37 8.47
N GLY A 58 -3.63 0.62 7.29
CA GLY A 58 -4.30 1.35 6.19
C GLY A 58 -5.56 0.66 5.65
N ARG A 59 -5.64 -0.68 5.73
CA ARG A 59 -6.81 -1.48 5.30
C ARG A 59 -8.10 -1.23 6.08
N ILE A 60 -8.07 -0.47 7.19
CA ILE A 60 -9.25 -0.22 8.04
C ILE A 60 -9.99 1.06 7.61
N TYR A 61 -9.38 1.91 6.76
CA TYR A 61 -9.91 3.23 6.41
C TYR A 61 -10.29 3.41 4.92
N PHE A 62 -10.20 2.36 4.10
CA PHE A 62 -10.61 2.38 2.68
C PHE A 62 -11.51 1.20 2.34
#